data_AF-A0A2H6LBH2-F1
#
_entry.id   AF-A0A2H6LBH2-F1
#
_cell.length_a   1.000
_cell.length_b   1.000
_cell.length_c   1.000
_cell.angle_alpha   90.00
_cell.angle_beta   90.00
_cell.angle_gamma   90.00
#
_symmetry.space_group_name_H-M   'P 1'
#
loop_
_entity.id
_entity.type
_entity.pdbx_description
1 polymer ?
#
loop_
_entity_poly.entity_id
_entity_poly.type
_entity_poly.pdbx_seq_one_letter_code
_entity_poly.pdbx_strand_id
1 'polypeptide(L)'
;MQAVSAASLNWQWSYFGSGITASGNLITNDTPDNSGLYQILGISGTRNNETITGLQPTGTPIPGNEPFNVDNLISLNSQQLTGDGFGYSTSSGSYASPFFASFLATPGYLEVFSAPPILSGFGNLGTEDSELPIVFSARIISIPEPTSILSLLAVCTLGFVSALKRQQSLQLTKQKHTQAS
;
A
#
# COMPACT_ATOMS: atom_id res chain seq x y z
N MET A 1 -13.27 0.42 -22.32
CA MET A 1 -12.23 1.01 -21.44
C MET A 1 -11.97 0.00 -20.35
N GLN A 2 -10.77 -0.56 -20.30
CA GLN A 2 -10.37 -1.48 -19.24
C GLN A 2 -9.93 -0.61 -18.05
N ALA A 3 -10.56 -0.78 -16.89
CA ALA A 3 -10.16 -0.06 -15.69
C ALA A 3 -8.76 -0.55 -15.30
N VAL A 4 -7.79 0.35 -15.27
CA VAL A 4 -6.48 0.08 -14.66
C VAL A 4 -6.75 0.00 -13.16
N SER A 5 -6.61 -1.18 -12.57
CA SER A 5 -6.58 -1.31 -11.12
C SER A 5 -5.39 -0.48 -10.62
N ALA A 6 -5.63 0.58 -9.84
CA ALA A 6 -4.55 1.28 -9.16
C ALA A 6 -3.85 0.27 -8.24
N ALA A 7 -2.53 0.10 -8.39
CA ALA A 7 -1.82 -0.82 -7.52
C ALA A 7 -1.71 -0.19 -6.12
N SER A 8 -1.58 -1.04 -5.11
CA SER A 8 -1.39 -0.63 -3.73
C SER A 8 -0.12 -1.26 -3.17
N LEU A 9 0.50 -0.55 -2.23
CA LEU A 9 1.66 -1.06 -1.48
C LEU A 9 1.21 -1.48 -0.09
N ASN A 10 1.76 -2.59 0.36
CA ASN A 10 1.57 -3.08 1.73
C ASN A 10 2.78 -2.70 2.57
N TRP A 11 2.52 -2.11 3.73
CA TRP A 11 3.52 -1.72 4.69
C TRP A 11 3.30 -2.46 5.99
N GLN A 12 4.38 -2.79 6.69
CA GLN A 12 4.33 -3.04 8.13
C GLN A 12 4.72 -1.76 8.85
N TRP A 13 4.00 -1.45 9.91
CA TRP A 13 4.28 -0.31 10.77
C TRP A 13 4.23 -0.72 12.24
N SER A 14 4.94 0.04 13.06
CA SER A 14 4.91 -0.08 14.51
C SER A 14 5.37 1.20 15.18
N TYR A 15 4.87 1.44 16.38
CA TYR A 15 5.52 2.37 17.30
C TYR A 15 5.37 1.92 18.74
N PHE A 16 6.28 2.41 19.58
CA PHE A 16 6.25 2.17 21.01
C PHE A 16 6.69 3.42 21.78
N GLY A 17 6.26 3.51 23.03
CA GLY A 17 6.55 4.62 23.94
C GLY A 17 6.22 4.22 25.37
N SER A 18 6.23 5.19 26.30
CA SER A 18 5.88 4.93 27.69
C SER A 18 4.44 4.42 27.82
N GLY A 19 4.26 3.13 28.08
CA GLY A 19 2.93 2.51 28.18
C GLY A 19 2.19 2.34 26.85
N ILE A 20 2.89 2.50 25.71
CA ILE A 20 2.30 2.47 24.37
C ILE A 20 3.02 1.40 23.54
N THR A 21 2.25 0.52 22.89
CA THR A 21 2.71 -0.36 21.83
C THR A 21 1.62 -0.45 20.78
N ALA A 22 1.94 -0.10 19.54
CA ALA A 22 1.03 -0.22 18.41
C ALA A 22 1.75 -0.81 17.22
N SER A 23 1.06 -1.64 16.45
CA SER A 23 1.63 -2.23 15.23
C SER A 23 0.56 -2.78 14.31
N GLY A 24 0.91 -2.92 13.04
CA GLY A 24 0.06 -3.58 12.07
C GLY A 24 0.48 -3.34 10.63
N ASN A 25 -0.51 -3.26 9.73
CA ASN A 25 -0.28 -3.03 8.31
C ASN A 25 -0.95 -1.75 7.83
N LEU A 26 -0.31 -1.06 6.88
CA LEU A 26 -0.91 0.00 6.08
C LEU A 26 -1.05 -0.47 4.64
N ILE A 27 -2.12 -0.01 4.01
CA ILE A 27 -2.29 -0.07 2.56
C ILE A 27 -2.18 1.36 2.05
N THR A 28 -1.28 1.60 1.10
CA THR A 28 -1.12 2.91 0.45
C THR A 28 -1.40 2.82 -1.04
N ASN A 29 -1.50 3.97 -1.72
CA ASN A 29 -1.25 4.02 -3.16
C ASN A 29 0.17 3.53 -3.51
N ASP A 30 0.41 3.21 -4.79
CA ASP A 30 1.69 2.71 -5.31
C ASP A 30 2.67 3.80 -5.76
N THR A 31 2.15 5.00 -6.03
CA THR A 31 2.91 6.12 -6.57
C THR A 31 2.93 7.24 -5.54
N PRO A 32 4.09 7.67 -5.04
CA PRO A 32 4.15 8.79 -4.12
C PRO A 32 3.81 10.10 -4.85
N ASP A 33 3.44 11.12 -4.08
CA ASP A 33 3.34 12.48 -4.58
C ASP A 33 4.71 13.07 -4.95
N ASN A 34 4.71 14.34 -5.39
CA ASN A 34 5.94 15.04 -5.77
C ASN A 34 6.92 15.27 -4.59
N SER A 35 6.46 15.04 -3.34
CA SER A 35 7.25 15.13 -2.12
C SER A 35 7.74 13.77 -1.63
N GLY A 36 7.42 12.67 -2.32
CA GLY A 36 7.78 11.32 -1.91
C GLY A 36 6.84 10.71 -0.86
N LEU A 37 5.63 11.26 -0.68
CA LEU A 37 4.63 10.80 0.28
C LEU A 37 3.59 9.89 -0.39
N TYR A 38 3.30 8.78 0.27
CA TYR A 38 2.26 7.83 -0.10
C TYR A 38 1.01 8.09 0.75
N GLN A 39 -0.16 8.09 0.12
CA GLN A 39 -1.44 8.20 0.79
C GLN A 39 -1.79 6.86 1.44
N ILE A 40 -1.99 6.85 2.76
CA ILE A 40 -2.57 5.72 3.48
C ILE A 40 -4.06 5.67 3.15
N LEU A 41 -4.49 4.49 2.66
CA LEU A 41 -5.85 4.18 2.24
C LEU A 41 -6.54 3.21 3.19
N GLY A 42 -5.76 2.45 3.97
CA GLY A 42 -6.27 1.49 4.93
C GLY A 42 -5.26 1.17 6.01
N ILE A 43 -5.78 0.79 7.18
CA ILE A 43 -5.02 0.43 8.36
C ILE A 43 -5.64 -0.80 9.01
N SER A 44 -4.79 -1.66 9.55
CA SER A 44 -5.16 -2.77 10.43
C SER A 44 -4.07 -2.93 11.47
N GLY A 45 -4.40 -3.51 12.63
CA GLY A 45 -3.43 -3.71 13.69
C GLY A 45 -4.03 -3.62 15.07
N THR A 46 -3.17 -3.39 16.05
CA THR A 46 -3.57 -3.15 17.43
C THR A 46 -2.80 -1.99 18.05
N ARG A 47 -3.40 -1.36 19.05
CA ARG A 47 -2.75 -0.47 20.02
C ARG A 47 -3.04 -1.00 21.41
N ASN A 48 -2.01 -1.33 22.18
CA ASN A 48 -2.13 -1.91 23.53
C ASN A 48 -3.11 -3.09 23.58
N ASN A 49 -3.05 -3.96 22.57
CA ASN A 49 -3.96 -5.11 22.37
C ASN A 49 -5.41 -4.77 21.99
N GLU A 50 -5.77 -3.49 21.86
CA GLU A 50 -7.05 -3.08 21.30
C GLU A 50 -7.00 -3.13 19.77
N THR A 51 -8.07 -3.63 19.14
CA THR A 51 -8.13 -3.75 17.69
C THR A 51 -8.34 -2.38 17.06
N ILE A 52 -7.58 -2.07 16.02
CA ILE A 52 -7.81 -0.89 15.19
C ILE A 52 -9.03 -1.15 14.29
N THR A 53 -10.02 -0.27 14.34
CA THR A 53 -11.32 -0.45 13.68
C THR A 53 -11.51 0.42 12.45
N GLY A 54 -10.71 1.48 12.28
CA GLY A 54 -10.84 2.37 11.13
C GLY A 54 -9.71 3.38 11.02
N LEU A 55 -9.47 3.85 9.79
CA LEU A 55 -8.62 5.00 9.50
C LEU A 55 -9.45 6.28 9.64
N GLN A 56 -8.90 7.30 10.29
CA GLN A 56 -9.51 8.64 10.34
C GLN A 56 -9.49 9.25 8.93
N PRO A 57 -10.59 9.88 8.45
CA PRO A 57 -10.59 10.55 7.16
C PRO A 57 -9.54 11.66 7.06
N THR A 58 -8.83 11.73 5.94
CA THR A 58 -7.89 12.81 5.62
C THR A 58 -8.58 14.18 5.70
N GLY A 59 -7.90 15.16 6.28
CA GLY A 59 -8.41 16.53 6.44
C GLY A 59 -9.41 16.67 7.58
N THR A 60 -9.50 15.68 8.48
CA THR A 60 -10.33 15.76 9.69
C THR A 60 -9.50 15.44 10.93
N PRO A 61 -9.82 16.04 12.09
CA PRO A 61 -9.13 15.72 13.33
C PRO A 61 -9.66 14.39 13.88
N ILE A 62 -8.84 13.69 14.67
CA ILE A 62 -9.39 12.67 15.56
C ILE A 62 -10.28 13.36 16.62
N PRO A 63 -11.39 12.74 17.07
CA PRO A 63 -12.21 13.28 18.15
C PRO A 63 -11.38 13.59 19.40
N GLY A 64 -11.51 14.82 19.90
CA GLY A 64 -10.78 15.31 21.08
C GLY A 64 -9.48 16.06 20.75
N ASN A 65 -9.02 16.00 19.49
CA ASN A 65 -7.83 16.70 19.03
C ASN A 65 -8.15 17.85 18.06
N GLU A 66 -9.39 18.33 18.01
CA GLU A 66 -9.73 19.49 17.19
C GLU A 66 -8.86 20.70 17.58
N PRO A 67 -8.35 21.51 16.63
CA PRO A 67 -8.61 21.47 15.18
C PRO A 67 -7.53 20.76 14.35
N PHE A 68 -6.70 19.90 14.95
CA PHE A 68 -5.54 19.32 14.28
C PHE A 68 -5.93 18.15 13.38
N ASN A 69 -5.98 18.41 12.07
CA ASN A 69 -6.33 17.42 11.07
C ASN A 69 -5.19 16.44 10.81
N VAL A 70 -5.54 15.21 10.42
CA VAL A 70 -4.58 14.24 9.89
C VAL A 70 -4.51 14.31 8.37
N ASP A 71 -3.34 14.04 7.78
CA ASP A 71 -3.16 13.99 6.32
C ASP A 71 -3.12 12.55 5.77
N ASN A 72 -2.83 11.59 6.65
CA ASN A 72 -2.64 10.18 6.34
C ASN A 72 -1.51 9.94 5.31
N LEU A 73 -0.42 10.69 5.42
CA LEU A 73 0.74 10.58 4.52
C LEU A 73 1.91 9.86 5.20
N ILE A 74 2.57 8.98 4.45
CA ILE A 74 3.76 8.24 4.89
C ILE A 74 4.87 8.26 3.85
N SER A 75 6.13 8.26 4.26
CA SER A 75 7.29 8.27 3.34
C SER A 75 8.31 7.18 3.66
N LEU A 76 9.22 6.96 2.72
CA LEU A 76 10.43 6.14 2.89
C LEU A 76 11.64 6.95 3.38
N ASN A 77 11.49 8.24 3.65
CA ASN A 77 12.56 9.09 4.15
C ASN A 77 12.87 8.77 5.62
N SER A 78 13.94 9.36 6.16
CA SER A 78 14.26 9.23 7.59
C SER A 78 13.12 9.73 8.49
N GLN A 79 12.43 10.79 8.04
CA GLN A 79 11.17 11.23 8.60
C GLN A 79 10.03 10.61 7.80
N GLN A 80 9.35 9.63 8.41
CA GLN A 80 8.34 8.81 7.75
C GLN A 80 6.93 9.40 7.82
N LEU A 81 6.63 10.27 8.80
CA LEU A 81 5.34 10.96 8.93
C LEU A 81 5.51 12.47 8.82
N THR A 82 4.45 13.17 8.41
CA THR A 82 4.36 14.62 8.44
C THR A 82 4.01 15.12 9.85
N GLY A 83 3.86 16.44 10.01
CA GLY A 83 3.33 17.03 11.25
C GLY A 83 1.85 16.74 11.49
N ASP A 84 1.10 16.39 10.46
CA ASP A 84 -0.33 16.06 10.57
C ASP A 84 -0.53 14.55 10.76
N GLY A 85 0.39 13.73 10.25
CA GLY A 85 0.43 12.29 10.50
C GLY A 85 -0.83 11.55 10.05
N PHE A 86 -1.11 10.42 10.69
CA PHE A 86 -2.35 9.66 10.45
C PHE A 86 -3.15 9.49 11.73
N GLY A 87 -4.43 9.16 11.60
CA GLY A 87 -5.33 8.92 12.74
C GLY A 87 -6.08 7.61 12.59
N TYR A 88 -6.43 6.97 13.69
CA TYR A 88 -7.24 5.74 13.67
C TYR A 88 -8.09 5.56 14.92
N SER A 89 -9.16 4.79 14.81
CA SER A 89 -10.05 4.41 15.90
C SER A 89 -9.75 3.00 16.43
N THR A 90 -10.02 2.75 17.70
CA THR A 90 -9.90 1.41 18.32
C THR A 90 -11.25 0.81 18.69
N SER A 91 -11.25 -0.47 19.06
CA SER A 91 -12.44 -1.20 19.49
C SER A 91 -13.06 -0.70 20.79
N SER A 92 -12.31 0.07 21.60
CA SER A 92 -12.84 0.71 22.82
C SER A 92 -13.55 2.04 22.55
N GLY A 93 -13.53 2.53 21.30
CA GLY A 93 -14.03 3.86 20.93
C GLY A 93 -13.00 4.97 21.16
N SER A 94 -11.75 4.61 21.45
CA SER A 94 -10.63 5.56 21.54
C SER A 94 -10.06 5.87 20.16
N TYR A 95 -9.29 6.95 20.06
CA TYR A 95 -8.61 7.38 18.85
C TYR A 95 -7.14 7.66 19.15
N ALA A 96 -6.28 7.43 18.16
CA ALA A 96 -4.86 7.74 18.25
C ALA A 96 -4.37 8.39 16.96
N SER A 97 -3.41 9.29 17.10
CA SER A 97 -2.74 9.94 15.97
C SER A 97 -1.24 10.06 16.22
N PRO A 98 -0.42 9.21 15.57
CA PRO A 98 1.02 9.41 15.51
C PRO A 98 1.40 10.44 14.43
N PHE A 99 2.31 11.35 14.76
CA PHE A 99 2.79 12.41 13.87
C PHE A 99 4.22 12.85 14.22
N PHE A 100 4.86 13.60 13.33
CA PHE A 100 6.21 14.14 13.54
C PHE A 100 6.16 15.58 14.07
N ALA A 101 6.52 15.76 15.35
CA ALA A 101 6.53 17.04 16.03
C ALA A 101 7.82 17.83 15.77
N SER A 102 7.91 18.45 14.59
CA SER A 102 9.06 19.29 14.19
C SER A 102 9.19 20.59 14.99
N PHE A 103 8.14 21.00 15.70
CA PHE A 103 8.10 22.21 16.52
C PHE A 103 8.76 22.06 17.90
N LEU A 104 9.14 20.84 18.30
CA LEU A 104 9.86 20.61 19.54
C LEU A 104 11.33 21.04 19.43
N ALA A 105 11.95 21.40 20.57
CA ALA A 105 13.38 21.71 20.62
C ALA A 105 14.25 20.54 20.11
N THR A 106 13.82 19.31 20.38
CA THR A 106 14.33 18.09 19.75
C THR A 106 13.20 17.46 18.95
N PRO A 107 13.19 17.60 17.62
CA PRO A 107 12.17 16.97 16.77
C PRO A 107 12.09 15.46 16.97
N GLY A 108 10.88 14.92 16.96
CA GLY A 108 10.61 13.51 17.17
C GLY A 108 9.14 13.17 16.89
N TYR A 109 8.79 11.91 17.09
CA TYR A 109 7.39 11.48 16.94
C TYR A 109 6.65 11.55 18.27
N LEU A 110 5.40 11.98 18.21
CA LEU A 110 4.44 11.93 19.31
C LEU A 110 3.23 11.10 18.87
N GLU A 111 2.49 10.59 19.85
CA GLU A 111 1.11 10.12 19.70
C GLU A 111 0.21 11.02 20.52
N VAL A 112 -0.82 11.61 19.91
CA VAL A 112 -2.02 12.05 20.63
C VAL A 112 -2.97 10.86 20.73
N PHE A 113 -3.46 10.57 21.93
CA PHE A 113 -4.46 9.56 22.22
C PHE A 113 -5.65 10.21 22.92
N SER A 114 -6.85 9.90 22.46
CA SER A 114 -8.11 10.39 23.05
C SER A 114 -9.04 9.23 23.35
N ALA A 115 -9.58 9.16 24.56
CA ALA A 115 -10.40 8.05 25.03
C ALA A 115 -11.74 8.52 25.62
N PRO A 116 -12.78 7.68 25.62
CA PRO A 116 -14.05 8.02 26.27
C PRO A 116 -13.88 8.29 27.78
N PRO A 117 -14.54 9.33 28.34
CA PRO A 117 -15.42 10.29 27.65
C PRO A 117 -14.65 11.36 26.85
N ILE A 118 -14.88 11.41 25.54
CA ILE A 118 -14.16 12.35 24.67
C ILE A 118 -14.75 13.76 24.81
N LEU A 119 -13.94 14.70 25.26
CA LEU A 119 -14.24 16.13 25.25
C LEU A 119 -13.70 16.77 23.97
N SER A 120 -14.47 17.65 23.34
CA SER A 120 -14.05 18.27 22.09
C SER A 120 -12.88 19.24 22.29
N GLY A 121 -11.87 19.14 21.42
CA GLY A 121 -10.76 20.06 21.30
C GLY A 121 -9.56 19.79 22.22
N PHE A 122 -8.37 20.05 21.68
CA PHE A 122 -7.07 19.77 22.31
C PHE A 122 -6.83 20.44 23.68
N GLY A 123 -7.60 21.48 24.00
CA GLY A 123 -7.51 22.18 25.30
C GLY A 123 -8.24 21.47 26.44
N ASN A 124 -8.99 20.41 26.15
CA ASN A 124 -9.84 19.70 27.10
C ASN A 124 -9.39 18.26 27.36
N LEU A 125 -8.09 17.98 27.19
CA LEU A 125 -7.53 16.64 27.45
C LEU A 125 -7.86 16.19 28.87
N GLY A 126 -8.60 15.09 28.98
CA GLY A 126 -8.96 14.44 30.22
C GLY A 126 -7.81 13.63 30.82
N THR A 127 -8.10 12.89 31.88
CA THR A 127 -7.13 11.97 32.51
C THR A 127 -6.83 10.72 31.68
N GLU A 128 -7.73 10.44 30.75
CA GLU A 128 -7.76 9.32 29.81
C GLU A 128 -7.02 9.63 28.51
N ASP A 129 -6.76 10.90 28.24
CA ASP A 129 -6.07 11.38 27.05
C ASP A 129 -4.57 11.56 27.30
N SER A 130 -3.78 11.54 26.25
CA SER A 130 -2.33 11.76 26.37
C SER A 130 -1.70 12.26 25.09
N GLU A 131 -0.66 13.08 25.19
CA GLU A 131 0.26 13.37 24.10
C GLU A 131 1.67 12.95 24.54
N LEU A 132 2.17 11.83 24.00
CA LEU A 132 3.38 11.17 24.50
C LEU A 132 4.40 10.88 23.39
N PRO A 133 5.71 10.95 23.68
CA PRO A 133 6.74 10.55 22.73
C PRO A 133 6.67 9.07 22.35
N ILE A 134 6.88 8.80 21.06
CA ILE A 134 6.94 7.46 20.49
C ILE A 134 8.16 7.28 19.59
N VAL A 135 8.54 6.03 19.35
CA VAL A 135 9.50 5.63 18.32
C VAL A 135 8.71 4.97 17.20
N PHE A 136 8.56 5.67 16.07
CA PHE A 136 7.81 5.18 14.91
C PHE A 136 8.73 4.52 13.88
N SER A 137 8.25 3.44 13.27
CA SER A 137 8.89 2.82 12.11
C SER A 137 7.87 2.18 11.19
N ALA A 138 8.07 2.33 9.87
CA ALA A 138 7.33 1.61 8.86
C ALA A 138 8.23 1.15 7.70
N ARG A 139 7.83 0.09 7.00
CA ARG A 139 8.53 -0.40 5.80
C ARG A 139 7.57 -1.12 4.85
N ILE A 140 7.85 -1.06 3.56
CA ILE A 140 7.13 -1.86 2.54
C ILE A 140 7.50 -3.34 2.70
N ILE A 141 6.52 -4.23 2.60
CA ILE A 141 6.71 -5.69 2.74
C ILE A 141 6.59 -6.49 1.44
N SER A 142 5.92 -5.95 0.43
CA SER A 142 5.88 -6.52 -0.91
C SER A 142 5.50 -5.45 -1.93
N ILE A 143 6.21 -5.46 -3.04
CA ILE A 143 5.83 -4.72 -4.25
C ILE A 143 5.15 -5.77 -5.13
N PRO A 144 3.91 -5.57 -5.62
CA PRO A 144 3.36 -6.46 -6.62
C PRO A 144 4.33 -6.53 -7.80
N GLU A 145 4.88 -7.71 -8.09
CA GLU A 145 5.70 -7.91 -9.28
C GLU A 145 4.90 -7.43 -10.50
N PRO A 146 5.46 -6.57 -11.39
CA PRO A 146 4.75 -6.22 -12.60
C PRO A 146 4.47 -7.52 -13.34
N THR A 147 3.20 -7.77 -13.65
CA THR A 147 2.78 -8.94 -14.43
C THR A 147 3.43 -8.80 -15.80
N SER A 148 4.64 -9.36 -15.95
CA SER A 148 5.40 -9.25 -17.19
C SER A 148 4.66 -10.12 -18.21
N ILE A 149 3.84 -9.50 -19.05
CA ILE A 149 3.17 -10.16 -20.18
C ILE A 149 4.23 -10.42 -21.26
N LEU A 150 5.16 -11.32 -20.97
CA LEU A 150 6.19 -11.78 -21.89
C LEU A 150 6.27 -13.30 -21.80
N SER A 151 5.14 -13.96 -22.06
CA SER A 151 5.08 -15.42 -22.21
C SER A 151 3.89 -15.82 -23.08
N LEU A 152 3.91 -15.46 -24.37
CA LEU A 152 3.33 -16.32 -25.42
C LEU A 152 3.87 -15.97 -26.81
N LEU A 153 5.17 -16.18 -27.02
CA LEU A 153 5.69 -16.43 -28.36
C LEU A 153 6.32 -17.83 -28.38
N ALA A 154 5.46 -18.84 -28.31
CA ALA A 154 5.86 -20.24 -28.45
C ALA A 154 5.29 -20.82 -29.76
N VAL A 155 6.16 -20.85 -30.77
CA VAL A 155 6.29 -21.89 -31.81
C VAL A 155 5.15 -22.00 -32.85
N CYS A 156 5.21 -21.18 -33.91
CA CYS A 156 4.66 -21.52 -35.23
C CYS A 156 5.77 -22.02 -36.17
N THR A 157 6.41 -23.18 -35.90
CA THR A 157 7.30 -23.82 -36.89
C THR A 157 7.28 -25.36 -36.79
N LEU A 158 6.11 -25.99 -36.90
CA LEU A 158 6.01 -27.42 -37.24
C LEU A 158 4.80 -27.64 -38.15
N GLY A 159 4.98 -27.50 -39.46
CA GLY A 159 3.87 -27.76 -40.40
C GLY A 159 4.09 -27.49 -41.89
N PHE A 160 5.31 -27.27 -42.39
CA PHE A 160 5.52 -26.95 -43.82
C PHE A 160 6.70 -27.68 -44.50
N VAL A 161 6.96 -28.95 -44.16
CA VAL A 161 7.95 -29.76 -44.92
C VAL A 161 7.35 -30.99 -45.62
N SER A 162 6.10 -31.38 -45.35
CA SER A 162 5.51 -32.58 -45.95
C SER A 162 4.63 -32.34 -47.20
N ALA A 163 4.34 -31.09 -47.57
CA ALA A 163 3.46 -30.81 -48.73
C ALA A 163 4.20 -30.68 -50.09
N LEU A 164 5.52 -30.49 -50.12
CA LEU A 164 6.25 -30.27 -51.36
C LEU A 164 6.82 -31.55 -52.01
N LYS A 165 6.80 -32.70 -51.32
CA LYS A 165 7.34 -33.95 -51.89
C LYS A 165 6.29 -34.83 -52.60
N ARG A 166 5.01 -34.47 -52.56
CA ARG A 166 3.93 -35.27 -53.17
C ARG A 166 3.48 -34.80 -54.56
N GLN A 167 3.94 -33.64 -55.01
CA GLN A 167 3.58 -33.07 -56.33
C GLN A 167 4.62 -33.35 -57.42
N GLN A 168 5.84 -33.78 -57.09
CA GLN A 168 6.85 -34.16 -58.09
C GLN A 168 6.76 -35.64 -58.51
N SER A 169 6.20 -36.51 -57.66
CA SER A 169 6.06 -37.95 -57.98
C SER A 169 4.82 -38.29 -58.82
N LEU A 170 3.88 -37.37 -59.01
CA LEU A 170 2.70 -37.55 -59.87
C LEU A 170 2.91 -37.05 -61.31
N GLN A 171 3.95 -36.25 -61.56
CA GLN A 171 4.31 -35.80 -62.91
C GLN A 171 5.31 -36.73 -63.61
N LEU A 172 6.10 -37.52 -62.86
CA LEU A 172 7.04 -38.49 -63.46
C LEU A 172 6.38 -39.81 -63.91
N THR A 173 5.16 -40.12 -63.47
CA THR A 173 4.45 -41.36 -63.86
C THR A 173 3.55 -41.17 -65.08
N LYS A 174 3.26 -39.93 -65.50
CA LYS A 174 2.53 -39.64 -66.75
C LYS A 174 3.43 -39.52 -67.99
N GLN A 175 4.76 -39.48 -67.85
CA GLN A 175 5.69 -39.44 -69.00
C GLN A 175 6.31 -40.80 -69.37
N LYS A 176 6.08 -41.89 -68.62
CA LYS A 176 6.59 -43.23 -68.98
C LYS A 176 5.62 -44.13 -69.76
N HIS A 177 4.44 -43.63 -70.15
CA HIS A 177 3.48 -44.39 -70.98
C HIS A 177 3.13 -43.73 -72.32
N THR A 178 4.03 -42.90 -72.86
CA THR A 178 3.89 -42.35 -74.23
C THR A 178 5.24 -42.35 -74.97
N GLN A 179 6.02 -43.40 -74.79
CA GLN A 179 7.13 -43.77 -75.69
C GLN A 179 7.46 -45.26 -75.49
N ALA A 180 6.53 -46.11 -75.91
CA ALA A 180 6.78 -47.48 -76.33
C ALA A 180 5.77 -47.75 -77.44
N SER A 181 6.24 -47.63 -78.68
CA SER A 181 5.71 -48.42 -79.80
C SER A 181 6.09 -49.88 -79.59
#